data_AF-A0A829PFD4-F1
#
_entry.id   AF-A0A829PFD4-F1
#
_cell.length_a   1.000
_cell.length_b   1.000
_cell.length_c   1.000
_cell.angle_alpha   90.00
_cell.angle_beta   90.00
_cell.angle_gamma   90.00
#
_symmetry.space_group_name_H-M   'P 1'
#
loop_
_entity.id
_entity.type
_entity.pdbx_description
1 polymer ?
#
loop_
_entity_poly.entity_id
_entity_poly.type
_entity_poly.pdbx_seq_one_letter_code
_entity_poly.pdbx_strand_id
1 'polypeptide(L)'
;MSVAGGHRINRHWHQEHQIVYPASGVLAVTTDEGTWIAPPNRALWIPSGAGHEHRFYGPTQFHSVAFDPGVYPVELASPTVIAVSPLLRELIITCSDPGDLPEEEVARLRVVLIDQLRHSPEQALKLPTPTMSAWPRRAHWWRKT
;
A
#
# COMPACT_ATOMS: atom_id res chain seq x y z
N MET A 1 12.75 -3.66 3.84
CA MET A 1 13.15 -4.79 2.96
C MET A 1 13.47 -4.30 1.54
N SER A 2 14.49 -4.84 0.86
CA SER A 2 14.72 -4.57 -0.58
C SER A 2 14.01 -5.59 -1.46
N VAL A 3 13.28 -5.12 -2.47
CA VAL A 3 12.47 -5.96 -3.37
C VAL A 3 12.81 -5.63 -4.82
N ALA A 4 13.06 -6.66 -5.64
CA ALA A 4 13.36 -6.48 -7.05
C ALA A 4 12.12 -6.04 -7.85
N GLY A 5 12.34 -5.28 -8.93
CA GLY A 5 11.27 -4.92 -9.85
C GLY A 5 10.65 -6.15 -10.51
N GLY A 6 9.33 -6.15 -10.69
CA GLY A 6 8.56 -7.27 -11.23
C GLY A 6 8.20 -8.35 -10.19
N HIS A 7 8.73 -8.26 -8.97
CA HIS A 7 8.34 -9.15 -7.88
C HIS A 7 6.85 -8.99 -7.54
N ARG A 8 6.26 -10.07 -7.02
CA ARG A 8 4.86 -10.12 -6.60
C ARG A 8 4.74 -10.85 -5.28
N ILE A 9 3.87 -10.32 -4.41
CA ILE A 9 3.34 -11.07 -3.27
C ILE A 9 1.94 -11.49 -3.69
N ASN A 10 1.72 -12.81 -3.76
CA ASN A 10 0.46 -13.39 -4.22
C ASN A 10 -0.71 -12.94 -3.34
N ARG A 11 -1.92 -13.08 -3.88
CA ARG A 11 -3.17 -12.76 -3.18
C ARG A 11 -3.22 -13.45 -1.81
N HIS A 12 -3.42 -12.68 -0.75
CA HIS A 12 -3.55 -13.15 0.63
C HIS A 12 -4.41 -12.16 1.44
N TRP A 13 -4.62 -12.46 2.72
CA TRP A 13 -5.31 -11.59 3.68
C TRP A 13 -4.79 -11.88 5.09
N HIS A 14 -5.06 -10.99 6.04
CA HIS A 14 -4.68 -11.12 7.45
C HIS A 14 -5.69 -10.40 8.37
N GLN A 15 -5.61 -10.65 9.68
CA GLN A 15 -6.54 -10.08 10.67
C GLN A 15 -6.13 -8.68 11.15
N GLU A 16 -4.92 -8.26 10.84
CA GLU A 16 -4.40 -6.94 11.18
C GLU A 16 -4.81 -5.91 10.13
N HIS A 17 -4.89 -4.63 10.51
CA HIS A 17 -4.71 -3.57 9.53
C HIS A 17 -3.25 -3.52 9.09
N GLN A 18 -2.98 -3.06 7.88
CA GLN A 18 -1.62 -2.92 7.38
C GLN A 18 -1.44 -1.56 6.70
N ILE A 19 -0.31 -0.90 6.99
CA ILE A 19 0.18 0.18 6.14
C ILE A 19 1.43 -0.31 5.40
N VAL A 20 1.46 -0.06 4.10
CA VAL A 20 2.59 -0.40 3.24
C VAL A 20 3.14 0.86 2.56
N TYR A 21 4.46 0.95 2.46
CA TYR A 21 5.15 2.14 1.97
C TYR A 21 6.38 1.75 1.14
N PRO A 22 6.44 2.11 -0.15
CA PRO A 22 7.64 1.96 -0.96
C PRO A 22 8.51 3.22 -0.85
N ALA A 23 9.56 3.22 -0.03
CA ALA A 23 10.48 4.36 0.09
C ALA A 23 11.28 4.64 -1.21
N SER A 24 11.27 3.71 -2.15
CA SER A 24 11.72 3.84 -3.54
C SER A 24 10.91 2.92 -4.44
N GLY A 25 10.99 3.08 -5.77
CA GLY A 25 10.18 2.29 -6.71
C GLY A 25 8.69 2.66 -6.66
N VAL A 26 7.83 1.78 -7.19
CA VAL A 26 6.38 1.96 -7.15
C VAL A 26 5.72 0.63 -6.76
N LEU A 27 4.75 0.71 -5.85
CA LEU A 27 3.94 -0.42 -5.42
C LEU A 27 2.53 -0.30 -6.02
N ALA A 28 2.03 -1.38 -6.61
CA ALA A 28 0.61 -1.55 -6.87
C ALA A 28 0.04 -2.59 -5.90
N VAL A 29 -1.11 -2.28 -5.32
CA VAL A 29 -1.87 -3.24 -4.51
C VAL A 29 -3.24 -3.40 -5.14
N THR A 30 -3.62 -4.64 -5.40
CA THR A 30 -4.92 -4.98 -5.97
C THR A 30 -5.74 -5.71 -4.92
N THR A 31 -6.97 -5.25 -4.70
CA THR A 31 -8.01 -5.91 -3.90
C THR A 31 -9.21 -6.21 -4.80
N ASP A 32 -10.29 -6.76 -4.23
CA ASP A 32 -11.54 -6.94 -4.99
C ASP A 32 -12.23 -5.62 -5.36
N GLU A 33 -11.90 -4.54 -4.65
CA GLU A 33 -12.47 -3.22 -4.87
C GLU A 33 -11.72 -2.42 -5.95
N GLY A 34 -10.51 -2.83 -6.36
CA GLY A 34 -9.72 -2.18 -7.41
C GLY A 34 -8.21 -2.31 -7.23
N THR A 35 -7.46 -1.44 -7.92
CA THR A 35 -6.00 -1.34 -7.79
C THR A 35 -5.60 0.08 -7.38
N TRP A 36 -4.74 0.16 -6.36
CA TRP A 36 -4.16 1.41 -5.87
C TRP A 36 -2.66 1.42 -6.15
N ILE A 37 -2.15 2.61 -6.47
CA ILE A 37 -0.74 2.82 -6.78
C ILE A 37 -0.12 3.73 -5.73
N ALA A 38 0.99 3.30 -5.15
CA ALA A 38 1.79 4.06 -4.20
C ALA A 38 3.20 4.31 -4.78
N PRO A 39 3.50 5.53 -5.26
CA PRO A 39 4.87 5.99 -5.46
C PRO A 39 5.55 6.39 -4.12
N PRO A 40 6.84 6.79 -4.10
CA PRO A 40 7.60 7.01 -2.86
C PRO A 40 7.19 8.17 -1.96
N ASN A 41 6.17 8.92 -2.33
CA ASN A 41 5.54 9.95 -1.48
C ASN A 41 4.12 9.55 -1.05
N ARG A 42 3.75 8.28 -1.21
CA ARG A 42 2.46 7.72 -0.84
C ARG A 42 2.65 6.39 -0.12
N ALA A 43 1.76 6.15 0.84
CA ALA A 43 1.58 4.85 1.48
C ALA A 43 0.18 4.34 1.14
N LEU A 44 -0.04 3.05 1.35
CA LEU A 44 -1.36 2.45 1.23
C LEU A 44 -1.76 1.84 2.57
N TRP A 45 -2.93 2.24 3.05
CA TRP A 45 -3.64 1.56 4.13
C TRP A 45 -4.49 0.43 3.57
N ILE A 46 -4.41 -0.73 4.20
CA ILE A 46 -5.14 -1.95 3.88
C ILE A 46 -5.88 -2.39 5.14
N PRO A 47 -7.22 -2.37 5.15
CA PRO A 47 -7.98 -2.76 6.32
C PRO A 47 -7.90 -4.27 6.58
N SER A 48 -8.10 -4.66 7.84
CA SER A 48 -8.20 -6.06 8.26
C SER A 48 -9.20 -6.83 7.40
N GLY A 49 -8.83 -8.06 7.04
CA GLY A 49 -9.65 -8.95 6.21
C GLY A 49 -9.69 -8.59 4.72
N ALA A 50 -9.13 -7.45 4.29
CA ALA A 50 -9.08 -7.10 2.87
C ALA A 50 -8.08 -8.00 2.13
N GLY A 51 -8.61 -8.91 1.31
CA GLY A 51 -7.79 -9.72 0.43
C GLY A 51 -7.06 -8.85 -0.58
N HIS A 52 -5.74 -9.02 -0.69
CA HIS A 52 -4.91 -8.17 -1.52
C HIS A 52 -3.69 -8.89 -2.09
N GLU A 53 -3.18 -8.40 -3.22
CA GLU A 53 -1.90 -8.81 -3.82
C GLU A 53 -1.01 -7.59 -4.08
N HIS A 54 0.31 -7.77 -4.05
CA HIS A 54 1.27 -6.68 -4.29
C HIS A 54 2.04 -6.93 -5.58
N ARG A 55 2.29 -5.87 -6.35
CA ARG A 55 3.22 -5.88 -7.49
C ARG A 55 4.17 -4.69 -7.39
N PHE A 56 5.45 -4.99 -7.55
CA PHE A 56 6.54 -4.03 -7.42
C PHE A 56 7.06 -3.61 -8.80
N TYR A 57 7.23 -2.31 -9.01
CA TYR A 57 7.74 -1.73 -10.25
C TYR A 57 9.04 -0.96 -9.97
N GLY A 58 10.14 -1.46 -10.54
CA GLY A 58 11.49 -1.00 -10.22
C GLY A 58 12.01 -1.55 -8.87
N PRO A 59 13.32 -1.44 -8.59
CA PRO A 59 13.88 -1.75 -7.28
C PRO A 59 13.17 -0.94 -6.20
N THR A 60 12.65 -1.61 -5.17
CA THR A 60 11.80 -1.00 -4.14
C THR A 60 12.37 -1.25 -2.76
N GLN A 61 12.55 -0.19 -1.98
CA GLN A 61 12.74 -0.30 -0.53
C GLN A 61 11.36 -0.30 0.14
N PHE A 62 10.88 -1.50 0.50
CA PHE A 62 9.54 -1.74 0.99
C PHE A 62 9.48 -1.78 2.52
N HIS A 63 8.50 -1.08 3.08
CA HIS A 63 8.18 -1.04 4.49
C HIS A 63 6.71 -1.45 4.71
N SER A 64 6.47 -2.23 5.76
CA SER A 64 5.13 -2.71 6.12
C SER A 64 5.00 -2.70 7.64
N VAL A 65 3.90 -2.17 8.15
CA VAL A 65 3.56 -2.20 9.58
C VAL A 65 2.15 -2.75 9.73
N ALA A 66 1.98 -3.73 10.62
CA ALA A 66 0.70 -4.33 10.94
C ALA A 66 0.17 -3.78 12.28
N PHE A 67 -1.14 -3.60 12.38
CA PHE A 67 -1.83 -3.10 13.57
C PHE A 67 -2.98 -4.03 13.94
N ASP A 68 -2.99 -4.49 15.19
CA ASP A 68 -4.14 -5.22 15.75
C ASP A 68 -5.34 -4.26 15.84
N PRO A 69 -6.48 -4.54 15.16
CA PRO A 69 -7.68 -3.71 15.22
C PRO A 69 -8.25 -3.53 16.63
N GLY A 70 -8.03 -4.49 17.53
CA GLY A 70 -8.46 -4.41 18.93
C GLY A 70 -7.61 -3.46 19.78
N VAL A 71 -6.39 -3.15 19.34
CA VAL A 71 -5.44 -2.27 20.06
C VAL A 71 -5.37 -0.88 19.42
N TYR A 72 -5.44 -0.81 18.09
CA TYR A 72 -5.26 0.42 17.31
C TYR A 72 -6.51 0.70 16.45
N PRO A 73 -7.56 1.32 17.01
CA PRO A 73 -8.77 1.62 16.26
C PRO A 73 -8.52 2.74 15.23
N VAL A 74 -8.76 2.43 13.95
CA VAL A 74 -8.64 3.35 12.82
C VAL A 74 -9.89 3.27 11.95
N GLU A 75 -10.51 4.42 11.68
CA GLU A 75 -11.76 4.52 10.92
C GLU A 75 -11.53 4.55 9.39
N LEU A 76 -10.64 3.70 8.88
CA LEU A 76 -10.39 3.54 7.45
C LEU A 76 -10.83 2.14 7.01
N ALA A 77 -12.10 2.04 6.60
CA ALA A 77 -12.77 0.78 6.28
C ALA A 77 -12.47 0.21 4.88
N SER A 78 -11.88 1.03 4.00
CA SER A 78 -11.50 0.65 2.63
C SER A 78 -10.00 0.85 2.40
N PRO A 79 -9.40 0.20 1.39
CA PRO A 79 -8.04 0.49 1.00
C PRO A 79 -7.88 1.95 0.58
N THR A 80 -6.92 2.65 1.18
CA THR A 80 -6.78 4.11 1.05
C THR A 80 -5.34 4.51 0.78
N VAL A 81 -5.12 5.34 -0.23
CA VAL A 81 -3.80 5.94 -0.51
C VAL A 81 -3.63 7.19 0.33
N ILE A 82 -2.51 7.26 1.05
CA ILE A 82 -2.22 8.27 2.05
C ILE A 82 -1.01 9.09 1.60
N ALA A 83 -1.13 10.42 1.66
CA ALA A 83 0.02 11.31 1.47
C ALA A 83 1.01 11.13 2.64
N VAL A 84 2.27 10.83 2.32
CA VAL A 84 3.29 10.60 3.34
C VAL A 84 4.00 11.90 3.67
N SER A 85 3.76 12.43 4.87
CA SER A 85 4.53 13.54 5.43
C SER A 85 5.92 13.06 5.87
N PRO A 86 6.91 13.97 6.07
CA PRO A 86 8.22 13.57 6.56
C PRO A 86 8.18 12.83 7.91
N LEU A 87 7.32 13.26 8.84
CA LEU A 87 7.16 12.57 10.12
C LEU A 87 6.54 11.17 9.95
N LEU A 88 5.48 11.05 9.15
CA LEU A 88 4.85 9.77 8.89
C LEU A 88 5.81 8.79 8.19
N ARG A 89 6.67 9.30 7.29
CA ARG A 89 7.73 8.52 6.63
C ARG A 89 8.62 7.82 7.66
N GLU A 90 9.21 8.59 8.57
CA GLU A 90 10.14 8.02 9.56
C GLU A 90 9.42 7.08 10.53
N LEU A 91 8.19 7.41 10.93
CA LEU A 91 7.38 6.52 11.78
C LEU A 91 7.14 5.15 11.11
N ILE A 92 6.79 5.12 9.83
CA ILE A 92 6.59 3.86 9.09
C ILE A 92 7.91 3.08 9.00
N ILE A 93 9.01 3.77 8.66
CA ILE A 93 10.32 3.13 8.53
C ILE A 93 10.73 2.49 9.86
N THR A 94 10.74 3.27 10.94
CA THR A 94 11.12 2.79 12.28
C THR A 94 10.18 1.71 12.80
N CYS A 95 8.86 1.83 12.60
CA CYS A 95 7.93 0.79 13.08
C CYS A 95 7.98 -0.51 12.25
N SER A 96 8.47 -0.46 11.01
CA SER A 96 8.63 -1.63 10.14
C SER A 96 9.92 -2.41 10.40
N ASP A 97 10.93 -1.75 10.96
CA ASP A 97 12.23 -2.32 11.30
C ASP A 97 12.79 -1.57 12.52
N PRO A 98 12.32 -1.92 13.74
CA PRO A 98 12.63 -1.15 14.96
C PRO A 98 14.07 -1.33 15.45
N GLY A 99 14.86 -2.22 14.84
CA GLY A 99 16.18 -2.58 15.35
C GLY A 99 16.11 -3.05 16.80
N ASP A 100 16.92 -2.44 17.67
CA ASP A 100 17.03 -2.77 19.09
C ASP A 100 16.13 -1.92 20.00
N LEU A 101 15.17 -1.17 19.45
CA LEU A 101 14.26 -0.36 20.25
C LEU A 101 13.40 -1.25 21.18
N PRO A 102 13.21 -0.86 22.45
CA PRO A 102 12.29 -1.54 23.36
C PRO A 102 10.87 -1.59 22.78
N GLU A 103 10.15 -2.69 23.02
CA GLU A 103 8.78 -2.87 22.51
C GLU A 103 7.82 -1.75 22.94
N GLU A 104 8.00 -1.25 24.15
CA GLU A 104 7.23 -0.12 24.70
C GLU A 104 7.48 1.20 23.96
N GLU A 105 8.69 1.42 23.44
CA GLU A 105 9.02 2.59 22.62
C GLU A 105 8.38 2.45 21.25
N VAL A 106 8.47 1.26 20.64
CA VAL A 106 7.80 0.95 19.38
C VAL A 106 6.28 1.11 19.50
N ALA A 107 5.68 0.66 20.60
CA ALA A 107 4.25 0.84 20.86
C ALA A 107 3.86 2.32 20.92
N ARG A 108 4.64 3.16 21.60
CA ARG A 108 4.42 4.63 21.61
C ARG A 108 4.53 5.23 20.21
N LEU A 109 5.52 4.82 19.41
CA LEU A 109 5.67 5.28 18.02
C LEU A 109 4.50 4.85 17.15
N ARG A 110 3.96 3.64 17.33
CA ARG A 110 2.77 3.17 16.62
C ARG A 110 1.54 4.00 16.94
N VAL A 111 1.36 4.42 18.19
CA VAL A 111 0.29 5.36 18.56
C VAL A 111 0.43 6.67 17.80
N VAL A 112 1.63 7.27 17.79
CA VAL A 112 1.89 8.51 17.02
C VAL A 112 1.66 8.31 15.53
N LEU A 113 2.06 7.15 14.98
CA LEU A 113 1.82 6.80 13.57
C LEU A 113 0.32 6.82 13.26
N ILE A 114 -0.51 6.16 14.08
CA ILE A 114 -1.97 6.16 13.92
C ILE A 114 -2.54 7.59 13.97
N ASP A 115 -2.07 8.42 14.90
CA ASP A 115 -2.49 9.82 14.96
C ASP A 115 -2.11 10.57 13.68
N GLN A 116 -0.93 10.33 13.10
CA GLN A 116 -0.57 10.92 11.82
C GLN A 116 -1.48 10.45 10.67
N LEU A 117 -1.95 9.21 10.66
CA LEU A 117 -2.89 8.72 9.64
C LEU A 117 -4.22 9.46 9.69
N ARG A 118 -4.75 9.71 10.89
CA ARG A 118 -6.02 10.46 11.09
C ARG A 118 -5.96 11.90 10.56
N HIS A 119 -4.78 12.51 10.55
CA HIS A 119 -4.57 13.88 10.06
C HIS A 119 -4.08 13.95 8.61
N SER A 120 -3.75 12.81 7.99
CA SER A 120 -3.20 12.80 6.65
C SER A 120 -4.32 12.92 5.62
N PRO A 121 -4.20 13.81 4.61
CA PRO A 121 -5.22 13.91 3.58
C PRO A 121 -5.26 12.62 2.77
N GLU A 122 -6.44 11.99 2.75
CA GLU A 122 -6.71 10.88 1.85
C GLU A 122 -6.63 11.38 0.41
N GLN A 123 -5.90 10.64 -0.43
CA GLN A 123 -5.89 10.92 -1.86
C GLN A 123 -6.34 9.68 -2.60
N ALA A 124 -7.51 9.74 -3.22
CA ALA A 124 -7.99 8.68 -4.07
C ALA A 124 -7.16 8.60 -5.36
N LEU A 125 -6.00 7.94 -5.32
CA LEU A 125 -5.33 7.43 -6.52
C LEU A 125 -5.76 5.98 -6.74
N LYS A 126 -7.03 5.80 -7.06
CA LYS A 126 -7.62 4.53 -7.46
C LYS A 126 -7.57 4.43 -8.98
N LEU A 127 -6.91 3.41 -9.50
CA LEU A 127 -7.05 3.09 -10.91
C LEU A 127 -8.40 2.40 -11.09
N PRO A 128 -9.22 2.81 -12.07
CA PRO A 128 -10.42 2.07 -12.39
C PRO A 128 -10.01 0.66 -12.81
N THR A 129 -10.77 -0.35 -12.34
CA THR A 129 -10.66 -1.70 -12.88
C THR A 129 -10.86 -1.61 -14.39
N PRO A 130 -9.94 -2.12 -15.22
CA PRO A 130 -10.13 -2.09 -16.65
C PRO A 130 -11.36 -2.92 -17.00
N THR A 131 -12.49 -2.26 -17.22
CA THR A 131 -13.61 -2.87 -17.92
C THR A 131 -13.15 -3.09 -19.35
N MET A 132 -13.07 -4.36 -19.77
CA MET A 132 -13.08 -4.67 -21.20
C MET A 132 -14.39 -4.13 -21.78
N SER A 133 -14.40 -2.88 -22.24
CA SER A 133 -15.31 -2.51 -23.30
C SER A 133 -14.92 -3.41 -24.46
N ALA A 134 -15.84 -4.26 -24.92
CA ALA A 134 -15.62 -5.07 -26.11
C ALA A 134 -15.13 -4.14 -27.22
N TRP A 135 -13.83 -4.18 -27.53
CA TRP A 135 -13.28 -3.49 -28.67
C TRP A 135 -14.06 -4.03 -29.88
N PRO A 136 -14.80 -3.20 -30.64
CA PRO A 136 -15.46 -3.71 -31.82
C PRO A 136 -14.37 -4.25 -32.73
N ARG A 137 -14.42 -5.56 -33.00
CA ARG A 137 -13.47 -6.26 -33.88
C ARG A 137 -13.56 -5.64 -35.29
N ARG A 138 -12.87 -4.52 -35.53
CA ARG A 138 -12.57 -4.06 -36.89
C ARG A 138 -11.39 -4.86 -37.39
N ALA A 139 -11.72 -6.04 -37.90
CA ALA A 139 -10.81 -6.97 -38.54
C ALA A 139 -10.53 -6.54 -39.99
N HIS A 140 -9.65 -5.57 -40.22
CA HIS A 140 -8.99 -5.40 -41.53
C HIS A 140 -7.77 -4.50 -41.35
N TRP A 141 -6.80 -4.61 -42.27
CA TRP A 141 -5.55 -3.84 -42.38
C TRP A 141 -4.28 -4.47 -41.79
N TRP A 142 -3.86 -5.60 -42.37
CA TRP A 142 -2.47 -5.79 -42.77
C TRP A 142 -2.44 -6.29 -44.21
N ARG A 143 -2.26 -5.39 -45.18
CA ARG A 143 -1.66 -5.76 -46.48
C ARG A 143 -0.28 -5.14 -46.51
N LYS A 144 0.73 -6.01 -46.58
CA LYS A 144 2.09 -5.67 -47.00
C LYS A 144 2.05 -5.11 -48.42
N THR A 145 2.75 -4.03 -48.64
CA THR A 145 3.55 -3.79 -49.86
C THR A 145 4.95 -3.47 -49.40
#